data_AF-A0A6L5XZP7-F1
#
_entry.id   AF-A0A6L5XZP7-F1
#
_cell.length_a   1.000
_cell.length_b   1.000
_cell.length_c   1.000
_cell.angle_alpha   90.00
_cell.angle_beta   90.00
_cell.angle_gamma   90.00
#
_symmetry.space_group_name_H-M   'P 1'
#
loop_
_entity.id
_entity.type
_entity.pdbx_description
1 polymer ?
#
loop_
_entity_poly.entity_id
_entity_poly.type
_entity_poly.pdbx_seq_one_letter_code
_entity_poly.pdbx_strand_id
1 'polypeptide(L)'
;MFPDKIKITDDLIKLIVDTRKEYNLTAYQLSEKIGKNKSWLPNIENKRTKNISREDLIILFKDFAKDKGMDAEEFVIKYLSPTATVELDNNVTVPNHYLQSSMGIFSPNHDNLHISDEERIKRVSYYIEDKPYEIDLMRLKKDLKDLSDTIIDEFSYCKTSNDRSNIISLVKTMRVNFQGEFAYAQKLYQIPLFHGDAEMCFGKTVGEDYLKHTNSNIERFSSKQKLLYAYADVCSDINFEEGNYNLFLDLMLVDEKTDSDKLDDILFGFESFIYKLHEYLLSAKNEAITNNHSCSIDFIPLFEHIIKSMRDFINNIKLDYCFEYSIPEQNTDIDELIKKCLEINNITYGIKQAIRNKKQ
;
A
#
# COMPACT_ATOMS: atom_id res chain seq x y z
N MET A 1 -13.69 37.05 -17.69
CA MET A 1 -14.00 36.24 -16.50
C MET A 1 -15.19 36.84 -15.78
N PHE A 2 -15.07 37.99 -15.10
CA PHE A 2 -16.26 38.71 -14.60
C PHE A 2 -16.97 39.47 -15.74
N PRO A 3 -18.31 39.60 -15.70
CA PRO A 3 -19.07 40.43 -16.61
C PRO A 3 -18.81 41.92 -16.36
N ASP A 4 -19.12 42.77 -17.35
CA ASP A 4 -18.96 44.23 -17.24
C ASP A 4 -19.77 44.84 -16.09
N LYS A 5 -20.86 44.17 -15.69
CA LYS A 5 -21.73 44.57 -14.57
C LYS A 5 -21.84 43.42 -13.57
N ILE A 6 -21.34 43.65 -12.37
CA ILE A 6 -21.24 42.64 -11.32
C ILE A 6 -22.27 42.94 -10.23
N LYS A 7 -23.10 41.97 -9.89
CA LYS A 7 -24.02 42.06 -8.76
C LYS A 7 -23.24 42.01 -7.44
N ILE A 8 -23.50 42.99 -6.57
CA ILE A 8 -22.87 43.01 -5.24
C ILE A 8 -23.58 41.98 -4.35
N THR A 9 -22.82 40.97 -3.91
CA THR A 9 -23.27 39.93 -2.97
C THR A 9 -22.76 40.23 -1.56
N ASP A 10 -23.35 39.57 -0.56
CA ASP A 10 -22.91 39.69 0.83
C ASP A 10 -21.47 39.16 1.01
N ASP A 11 -21.09 38.12 0.26
CA ASP A 11 -19.72 37.58 0.24
C ASP A 11 -18.72 38.60 -0.33
N LEU A 12 -19.10 39.30 -1.41
CA LEU A 12 -18.24 40.35 -1.99
C LEU A 12 -18.12 41.54 -1.04
N ILE A 13 -19.20 41.96 -0.39
CA ILE A 13 -19.16 43.03 0.64
C ILE A 13 -18.23 42.61 1.78
N LYS A 14 -18.36 41.38 2.26
CA LYS A 14 -17.51 40.86 3.33
C LYS A 14 -16.04 40.88 2.93
N LEU A 15 -15.71 40.41 1.73
CA LEU A 15 -14.34 40.47 1.20
C LEU A 15 -13.81 41.91 1.20
N ILE A 16 -14.58 42.86 0.68
CA ILE A 16 -14.21 44.27 0.65
C ILE A 16 -13.92 44.81 2.06
N VAL A 17 -14.81 44.51 3.02
CA VAL A 17 -14.70 44.96 4.41
C VAL A 17 -13.47 44.35 5.09
N ASP A 18 -13.25 43.06 4.91
CA ASP A 18 -12.16 42.33 5.55
C ASP A 18 -10.81 42.78 4.98
N THR A 19 -10.69 42.88 3.65
CA THR A 19 -9.48 43.39 2.99
C THR A 19 -9.15 44.81 3.42
N ARG A 20 -10.11 45.76 3.44
CA ARG A 20 -9.76 47.13 3.88
C ARG A 20 -9.33 47.19 5.34
N LYS A 21 -9.91 46.34 6.21
CA LYS A 21 -9.57 46.30 7.64
C LYS A 21 -8.18 45.71 7.86
N GLU A 22 -7.79 44.69 7.11
CA GLU A 22 -6.42 44.14 7.12
C GLU A 22 -5.39 45.23 6.85
N TYR A 23 -5.72 46.17 5.95
CA TYR A 23 -4.87 47.31 5.59
C TYR A 23 -5.12 48.58 6.43
N ASN A 24 -5.89 48.48 7.53
CA ASN A 24 -6.22 49.60 8.42
C ASN A 24 -6.88 50.81 7.71
N LEU A 25 -7.68 50.56 6.67
CA LEU A 25 -8.40 51.58 5.92
C LEU A 25 -9.88 51.63 6.32
N THR A 26 -10.36 52.86 6.51
CA THR A 26 -11.79 53.14 6.57
C THR A 26 -12.41 53.13 5.17
N ALA A 27 -13.73 52.90 5.08
CA ALA A 27 -14.43 52.89 3.79
C ALA A 27 -14.25 54.23 3.03
N TYR A 28 -14.23 55.36 3.76
CA TYR A 28 -14.01 56.69 3.18
C TYR A 28 -12.60 56.84 2.63
N GLN A 29 -11.57 56.41 3.39
CA GLN A 29 -10.18 56.48 2.97
C GLN A 29 -9.92 55.62 1.73
N LEU A 30 -10.43 54.39 1.70
CA LEU A 30 -10.27 53.52 0.53
C LEU A 30 -10.99 54.13 -0.68
N SER A 31 -12.20 54.66 -0.51
CA SER A 31 -12.96 55.30 -1.58
C SER A 31 -12.22 56.49 -2.20
N GLU A 32 -11.61 57.36 -1.39
CA GLU A 32 -10.79 58.46 -1.88
C GLU A 32 -9.50 57.98 -2.56
N LYS A 33 -8.84 56.97 -1.98
CA LYS A 33 -7.60 56.39 -2.52
C LYS A 33 -7.79 55.84 -3.93
N ILE A 34 -8.95 55.26 -4.21
CA ILE A 34 -9.31 54.74 -5.54
C ILE A 34 -9.95 55.78 -6.47
N GLY A 35 -9.97 57.07 -6.07
CA GLY A 35 -10.50 58.16 -6.89
C GLY A 35 -12.03 58.20 -7.00
N LYS A 36 -12.75 57.57 -6.06
CA LYS A 36 -14.22 57.61 -5.96
C LYS A 36 -14.67 58.63 -4.92
N ASN A 37 -15.95 59.00 -4.95
CA ASN A 37 -16.50 59.93 -3.97
C ASN A 37 -16.48 59.31 -2.55
N LYS A 38 -16.38 60.12 -1.49
CA LYS A 38 -16.28 59.64 -0.08
C LYS A 38 -17.42 58.69 0.32
N SER A 39 -18.59 58.83 -0.30
CA SER A 39 -19.79 58.03 -0.02
C SER A 39 -19.89 56.73 -0.83
N TRP A 40 -19.03 56.51 -1.83
CA TRP A 40 -19.19 55.44 -2.82
C TRP A 40 -19.03 54.07 -2.16
N LEU A 41 -17.90 53.83 -1.49
CA LEU A 41 -17.67 52.58 -0.78
C LEU A 41 -18.61 52.38 0.42
N PRO A 42 -18.91 53.40 1.26
CA PRO A 42 -19.96 53.29 2.27
C PRO A 42 -21.33 52.88 1.72
N ASN A 43 -21.72 53.33 0.52
CA ASN A 43 -22.99 52.93 -0.08
C ASN A 43 -22.98 51.46 -0.55
N ILE A 44 -21.83 50.94 -0.97
CA ILE A 44 -21.64 49.52 -1.31
C ILE A 44 -21.72 48.66 -0.04
N GLU A 45 -20.97 49.00 1.01
CA GLU A 45 -20.96 48.24 2.28
C GLU A 45 -22.34 48.22 2.96
N ASN A 46 -23.10 49.31 2.84
CA ASN A 46 -24.47 49.41 3.37
C ASN A 46 -25.56 48.87 2.42
N LYS A 47 -25.19 48.11 1.38
CA LYS A 47 -26.12 47.48 0.42
C LYS A 47 -27.04 48.45 -0.33
N ARG A 48 -26.68 49.74 -0.41
CA ARG A 48 -27.43 50.76 -1.16
C ARG A 48 -27.14 50.69 -2.66
N THR A 49 -25.93 50.24 -3.02
CA THR A 49 -25.53 49.98 -4.40
C THR A 49 -25.76 48.51 -4.73
N LYS A 50 -26.49 48.21 -5.82
CA LYS A 50 -26.80 46.82 -6.22
C LYS A 50 -25.78 46.19 -7.15
N ASN A 51 -25.11 47.00 -7.97
CA ASN A 51 -24.15 46.54 -8.97
C ASN A 51 -22.96 47.49 -9.06
N ILE A 52 -21.79 46.96 -9.40
CA ILE A 52 -20.58 47.71 -9.75
C ILE A 52 -20.09 47.29 -11.12
N SER A 53 -19.29 48.13 -11.78
CA SER A 53 -18.64 47.72 -13.02
C SER A 53 -17.43 46.83 -12.74
N ARG A 54 -16.98 46.09 -13.75
CA ARG A 54 -15.74 45.31 -13.69
C ARG A 54 -14.52 46.20 -13.41
N GLU A 55 -14.44 47.38 -14.03
CA GLU A 55 -13.36 48.32 -13.80
C GLU A 55 -13.33 48.79 -12.34
N ASP A 56 -14.51 49.01 -11.75
CA ASP A 56 -14.63 49.42 -10.36
C ASP A 56 -14.18 48.31 -9.40
N LEU A 57 -14.48 47.04 -9.72
CA LEU A 57 -13.94 45.89 -8.98
C LEU A 57 -12.41 45.83 -9.08
N ILE A 58 -11.87 45.99 -10.29
CA ILE A 58 -10.41 45.93 -10.53
C ILE A 58 -9.72 47.03 -9.73
N ILE A 59 -10.18 48.28 -9.81
CA ILE A 59 -9.56 49.39 -9.09
C ILE A 59 -9.66 49.18 -7.57
N LEU A 60 -10.77 48.63 -7.07
CA LEU A 60 -10.97 48.37 -5.65
C LEU A 60 -9.92 47.42 -5.07
N PHE A 61 -9.49 46.40 -5.84
CA PHE A 61 -8.54 45.38 -5.38
C PHE A 61 -7.12 45.52 -5.95
N LYS A 62 -6.88 46.42 -6.92
CA LYS A 62 -5.61 46.55 -7.65
C LYS A 62 -4.39 46.68 -6.75
N ASP A 63 -4.44 47.58 -5.76
CA ASP A 63 -3.31 47.83 -4.87
C ASP A 63 -3.04 46.63 -3.96
N PHE A 64 -4.09 46.00 -3.43
CA PHE A 64 -3.98 44.83 -2.57
C PHE A 64 -3.46 43.60 -3.33
N ALA A 65 -3.91 43.42 -4.57
CA ALA A 65 -3.46 42.36 -5.46
C ALA A 65 -1.97 42.51 -5.83
N LYS A 66 -1.55 43.76 -6.09
CA LYS A 66 -0.15 44.08 -6.39
C LYS A 66 0.78 43.72 -5.22
N ASP A 67 0.37 43.99 -3.98
CA ASP A 67 1.15 43.64 -2.78
C ASP A 67 1.34 42.12 -2.63
N LYS A 68 0.40 41.32 -3.17
CA LYS A 68 0.44 39.85 -3.16
C LYS A 68 0.96 39.24 -4.46
N GLY A 69 1.44 40.06 -5.41
CA GLY A 69 2.01 39.60 -6.68
C GLY A 69 1.02 38.95 -7.64
N MET A 70 -0.27 39.28 -7.56
CA MET A 70 -1.35 38.72 -8.39
C MET A 70 -2.19 39.80 -9.07
N ASP A 71 -3.03 39.42 -10.02
CA ASP A 71 -3.98 40.36 -10.62
C ASP A 71 -5.23 40.56 -9.74
N ALA A 72 -5.98 41.65 -9.99
CA ALA A 72 -7.11 42.02 -9.14
C ALA A 72 -8.28 41.03 -9.21
N GLU A 73 -8.50 40.39 -10.36
CA GLU A 73 -9.56 39.39 -10.50
C GLU A 73 -9.15 38.07 -9.84
N GLU A 74 -7.88 37.67 -10.00
CA GLU A 74 -7.26 36.55 -9.30
C GLU A 74 -7.34 36.73 -7.78
N PHE A 75 -7.05 37.93 -7.28
CA PHE A 75 -7.20 38.27 -5.87
C PHE A 75 -8.64 38.06 -5.40
N VAL A 76 -9.62 38.55 -6.16
CA VAL A 76 -11.04 38.36 -5.82
C VAL A 76 -11.38 36.88 -5.78
N ILE A 77 -11.03 36.10 -6.80
CA ILE A 77 -11.31 34.65 -6.81
C ILE A 77 -10.60 33.91 -5.67
N LYS A 78 -9.36 34.28 -5.35
CA LYS A 78 -8.58 33.67 -4.26
C LYS A 78 -9.26 33.86 -2.89
N TYR A 79 -9.71 35.08 -2.61
CA TYR A 79 -10.16 35.45 -1.25
C TYR A 79 -11.69 35.46 -1.08
N LEU A 80 -12.46 35.45 -2.16
CA LEU A 80 -13.91 35.32 -2.10
C LEU A 80 -14.31 33.93 -1.53
N SER A 81 -15.45 33.87 -0.83
CA SER A 81 -15.95 32.62 -0.26
C SER A 81 -16.09 31.53 -1.34
N PRO A 82 -15.65 30.27 -1.09
CA PRO A 82 -15.79 29.18 -2.06
C PRO A 82 -17.24 28.85 -2.45
N THR A 83 -18.20 29.20 -1.59
CA THR A 83 -19.63 29.06 -1.85
C THR A 83 -20.24 30.30 -2.52
N ALA A 84 -19.48 31.38 -2.68
CA ALA A 84 -19.97 32.58 -3.33
C ALA A 84 -20.32 32.29 -4.78
N THR A 85 -21.49 32.75 -5.19
CA THR A 85 -21.97 32.65 -6.55
C THR A 85 -21.29 33.72 -7.41
N VAL A 86 -20.54 33.30 -8.43
CA VAL A 86 -19.85 34.17 -9.38
C VAL A 86 -20.52 34.06 -10.75
N GLU A 87 -20.98 35.19 -11.27
CA GLU A 87 -21.47 35.32 -12.64
C GLU A 87 -20.28 35.58 -13.59
N LEU A 88 -20.25 34.87 -14.72
CA LEU A 88 -19.24 34.99 -15.75
C LEU A 88 -19.74 35.83 -16.94
N ASP A 89 -18.82 36.29 -17.78
CA ASP A 89 -19.10 37.09 -18.99
C ASP A 89 -20.07 36.44 -19.99
N ASN A 90 -20.19 35.12 -20.00
CA ASN A 90 -21.14 34.35 -20.80
C ASN A 90 -22.52 34.15 -20.11
N ASN A 91 -22.81 34.90 -19.04
CA ASN A 91 -23.98 34.76 -18.17
C ASN A 91 -24.08 33.39 -17.46
N VAL A 92 -23.02 32.58 -17.48
CA VAL A 92 -22.97 31.34 -16.69
C VAL A 92 -22.65 31.71 -15.25
N THR A 93 -23.41 31.14 -14.33
CA THR A 93 -23.19 31.32 -12.91
C THR A 93 -22.55 30.07 -12.34
N VAL A 94 -21.36 30.22 -11.75
CA VAL A 94 -20.61 29.14 -11.12
C VAL A 94 -20.29 29.49 -9.67
N PRO A 95 -20.18 28.51 -8.78
CA PRO A 95 -19.64 28.73 -7.45
C PRO A 95 -18.13 29.01 -7.53
N ASN A 96 -17.61 29.87 -6.64
CA ASN A 96 -16.23 30.36 -6.70
C ASN A 96 -15.16 29.25 -6.61
N HIS A 97 -15.41 28.14 -5.90
CA HIS A 97 -14.45 27.02 -5.83
C HIS A 97 -14.13 26.40 -7.20
N TYR A 98 -15.07 26.45 -8.15
CA TYR A 98 -14.84 25.97 -9.51
C TYR A 98 -13.78 26.82 -10.22
N LEU A 99 -13.82 28.14 -10.00
CA LEU A 99 -12.84 29.10 -10.53
C LEU A 99 -11.50 28.98 -9.81
N GLN A 100 -11.51 28.83 -8.49
CA GLN A 100 -10.30 28.59 -7.70
C GLN A 100 -9.55 27.33 -8.16
N SER A 101 -10.30 26.27 -8.48
CA SER A 101 -9.75 25.00 -8.97
C SER A 101 -9.24 25.12 -10.40
N SER A 102 -10.01 25.74 -11.31
CA SER A 102 -9.63 25.86 -12.72
C SER A 102 -8.41 26.76 -12.94
N MET A 103 -8.23 27.77 -12.07
CA MET A 103 -7.08 28.68 -12.12
C MET A 103 -5.87 28.17 -11.32
N GLY A 104 -5.98 27.05 -10.59
CA GLY A 104 -4.88 26.50 -9.79
C GLY A 104 -4.45 27.37 -8.60
N ILE A 105 -5.32 28.29 -8.16
CA ILE A 105 -5.03 29.30 -7.12
C ILE A 105 -5.18 28.73 -5.71
N PHE A 106 -5.99 27.69 -5.55
CA PHE A 106 -6.21 27.07 -4.24
C PHE A 106 -5.22 25.93 -3.97
N SER A 107 -4.43 26.07 -2.91
CA SER A 107 -3.70 24.99 -2.26
C SER A 107 -4.19 24.90 -0.81
N PRO A 108 -4.70 23.74 -0.34
CA PRO A 108 -5.16 23.58 1.04
C PRO A 108 -4.06 23.81 2.09
N ASN A 109 -2.80 23.94 1.67
CA ASN A 109 -1.67 24.15 2.54
C ASN A 109 -1.17 25.60 2.66
N HIS A 110 -1.57 26.55 1.79
CA HIS A 110 -0.73 27.74 1.62
C HIS A 110 -1.22 29.10 2.12
N ASP A 111 -2.49 29.36 2.46
CA ASP A 111 -2.90 30.69 2.99
C ASP A 111 -4.23 30.65 3.77
N ASN A 112 -4.25 30.02 4.95
CA ASN A 112 -5.46 29.98 5.81
C ASN A 112 -5.31 30.76 7.13
N LEU A 113 -4.47 31.80 7.15
CA LEU A 113 -4.15 32.55 8.38
C LEU A 113 -5.24 33.54 8.85
N HIS A 114 -6.32 33.77 8.08
CA HIS A 114 -7.30 34.83 8.37
C HIS A 114 -8.79 34.41 8.28
N ILE A 115 -9.10 33.11 8.29
CA ILE A 115 -10.49 32.62 8.34
C ILE A 115 -10.76 31.87 9.64
N SER A 116 -12.01 31.92 10.14
CA SER A 116 -12.41 31.18 11.34
C SER A 116 -12.35 29.67 11.10
N ASP A 117 -12.17 28.89 12.17
CA ASP A 117 -12.11 27.43 12.10
C ASP A 117 -13.37 26.81 11.49
N GLU A 118 -14.55 27.37 11.77
CA GLU A 118 -15.81 26.94 11.16
C GLU A 118 -15.82 27.12 9.63
N GLU A 119 -15.32 28.26 9.14
CA GLU A 119 -15.25 28.54 7.72
C GLU A 119 -14.17 27.69 7.04
N ARG A 120 -13.05 27.42 7.74
CA ARG A 120 -12.01 26.48 7.29
C ARG A 120 -12.58 25.07 7.13
N ILE A 121 -13.30 24.58 8.13
CA ILE A 121 -13.94 23.25 8.09
C ILE A 121 -14.97 23.20 6.97
N LYS A 122 -15.82 24.21 6.82
CA LYS A 122 -16.82 24.28 5.75
C LYS A 122 -16.19 24.24 4.35
N ARG A 123 -15.08 24.97 4.15
CA ARG A 123 -14.34 24.96 2.88
C ARG A 123 -13.72 23.59 2.61
N VAL A 124 -13.06 22.99 3.61
CA VAL A 124 -12.46 21.65 3.50
C VAL A 124 -13.53 20.58 3.21
N SER A 125 -14.66 20.61 3.91
CA SER A 125 -15.79 19.68 3.71
C SER A 125 -16.35 19.75 2.29
N TYR A 126 -16.36 20.92 1.66
CA TYR A 126 -16.88 21.10 0.30
C TYR A 126 -15.93 20.55 -0.77
N TYR A 127 -14.61 20.73 -0.61
CA TYR A 127 -13.60 20.15 -1.52
C TYR A 127 -13.53 18.62 -1.41
N ILE A 128 -13.87 18.04 -0.26
CA ILE A 128 -13.98 16.59 -0.05
C ILE A 128 -15.09 15.97 -0.93
N GLU A 129 -16.17 16.70 -1.23
CA GLU A 129 -17.29 16.17 -2.02
C GLU A 129 -16.98 16.06 -3.53
N ASP A 130 -16.18 16.98 -4.08
CA ASP A 130 -15.97 17.06 -5.54
C ASP A 130 -14.79 16.20 -6.03
N LYS A 131 -13.77 15.98 -5.17
CA LYS A 131 -12.59 15.15 -5.47
C LYS A 131 -12.07 14.43 -4.22
N PRO A 132 -12.79 13.40 -3.73
CA PRO A 132 -12.49 12.73 -2.45
C PRO A 132 -11.04 12.22 -2.37
N TYR A 133 -10.47 11.79 -3.50
CA TYR A 133 -9.12 11.22 -3.56
C TYR A 133 -7.99 12.25 -3.62
N GLU A 134 -8.24 13.54 -3.89
CA GLU A 134 -7.15 14.52 -4.02
C GLU A 134 -6.50 14.84 -2.67
N ILE A 135 -7.29 14.91 -1.60
CA ILE A 135 -6.78 15.13 -0.24
C ILE A 135 -6.02 13.89 0.23
N ASP A 136 -6.55 12.70 -0.03
CA ASP A 136 -5.87 11.44 0.28
C ASP A 136 -4.57 11.29 -0.53
N LEU A 137 -4.58 11.69 -1.81
CA LEU A 137 -3.39 11.70 -2.67
C LEU A 137 -2.36 12.73 -2.19
N MET A 138 -2.79 13.90 -1.72
CA MET A 138 -1.90 14.90 -1.14
C MET A 138 -1.27 14.41 0.18
N ARG A 139 -2.06 13.77 1.05
CA ARG A 139 -1.55 13.14 2.28
C ARG A 139 -0.55 12.04 1.96
N LEU A 140 -0.90 11.14 1.03
CA LEU A 140 0.00 10.09 0.56
C LEU A 140 1.30 10.66 -0.01
N LYS A 141 1.23 11.71 -0.84
CA LYS A 141 2.42 12.39 -1.39
C LYS A 141 3.30 13.00 -0.30
N LYS A 142 2.69 13.57 0.75
CA LYS A 142 3.42 14.12 1.89
C LYS A 142 4.11 13.01 2.68
N ASP A 143 3.37 11.97 3.06
CA ASP A 143 3.91 10.89 3.89
C ASP A 143 5.02 10.11 3.16
N LEU A 144 4.88 9.92 1.84
CA LEU A 144 5.95 9.35 1.00
C LEU A 144 7.18 10.25 0.92
N LYS A 145 6.99 11.57 0.90
CA LYS A 145 8.09 12.53 0.91
C LYS A 145 8.80 12.53 2.27
N ASP A 146 8.05 12.56 3.37
CA ASP A 146 8.62 12.54 4.72
C ASP A 146 9.43 11.25 4.97
N LEU A 147 8.94 10.09 4.49
CA LEU A 147 9.66 8.83 4.51
C LEU A 147 10.93 8.88 3.64
N SER A 148 10.82 9.43 2.43
CA SER A 148 11.97 9.62 1.52
C SER A 148 13.04 10.49 2.17
N ASP A 149 12.64 11.63 2.74
CA ASP A 149 13.54 12.60 3.37
C ASP A 149 14.24 11.95 4.59
N THR A 150 13.52 11.15 5.38
CA THR A 150 14.11 10.37 6.50
C THR A 150 15.17 9.38 6.01
N ILE A 151 14.89 8.64 4.94
CA ILE A 151 15.84 7.66 4.36
C ILE A 151 17.06 8.39 3.78
N ILE A 152 16.85 9.53 3.12
CA ILE A 152 17.92 10.36 2.54
C ILE A 152 18.81 10.93 3.65
N ASP A 153 18.22 11.41 4.73
CA ASP A 153 18.96 11.92 5.89
C ASP A 153 19.81 10.81 6.51
N GLU A 154 19.25 9.63 6.79
CA GLU A 154 20.03 8.49 7.31
C GLU A 154 21.10 7.99 6.33
N PHE A 155 20.81 8.00 5.03
CA PHE A 155 21.78 7.69 3.99
C PHE A 155 22.94 8.69 3.98
N SER A 156 22.69 9.96 4.29
CA SER A 156 23.72 11.01 4.34
C SER A 156 24.72 10.81 5.49
N TYR A 157 24.31 10.13 6.57
CA TYR A 157 25.17 9.81 7.71
C TYR A 157 26.01 8.52 7.51
N CYS A 158 25.78 7.77 6.43
CA CYS A 158 26.50 6.53 6.14
C CYS A 158 27.97 6.77 5.75
N LYS A 159 28.89 6.31 6.60
CA LYS A 159 30.33 6.52 6.42
C LYS A 159 30.96 5.58 5.38
N THR A 160 30.42 4.38 5.20
CA THR A 160 31.02 3.38 4.30
C THR A 160 30.15 3.11 3.07
N SER A 161 30.79 2.61 2.01
CA SER A 161 30.07 2.17 0.80
C SER A 161 29.13 1.00 1.09
N ASN A 162 29.46 0.16 2.07
CA ASN A 162 28.67 -1.00 2.44
C ASN A 162 27.37 -0.58 3.14
N ASP A 163 27.42 0.42 4.03
CA ASP A 163 26.23 0.96 4.72
C ASP A 163 25.24 1.56 3.72
N ARG A 164 25.75 2.30 2.73
CA ARG A 164 24.93 2.85 1.63
C ARG A 164 24.29 1.75 0.79
N SER A 165 25.03 0.70 0.43
CA SER A 165 24.48 -0.46 -0.27
C SER A 165 23.41 -1.19 0.54
N ASN A 166 23.58 -1.27 1.86
CA ASN A 166 22.60 -1.88 2.76
C ASN A 166 21.29 -1.07 2.85
N ILE A 167 21.36 0.26 2.93
CA ILE A 167 20.14 1.12 2.91
C ILE A 167 19.43 1.03 1.56
N ILE A 168 20.14 1.01 0.44
CA ILE A 168 19.53 0.83 -0.90
C ILE A 168 18.85 -0.54 -1.00
N SER A 169 19.48 -1.58 -0.44
CA SER A 169 18.91 -2.93 -0.38
C SER A 169 17.66 -2.97 0.51
N LEU A 170 17.68 -2.28 1.67
CA LEU A 170 16.57 -2.20 2.62
C LEU A 170 15.26 -1.79 1.94
N VAL A 171 15.28 -0.74 1.11
CA VAL A 171 14.08 -0.26 0.41
C VAL A 171 13.49 -1.33 -0.51
N LYS A 172 14.34 -2.12 -1.19
CA LYS A 172 13.90 -3.26 -2.01
C LYS A 172 13.36 -4.40 -1.12
N THR A 173 14.04 -4.68 -0.02
CA THR A 173 13.69 -5.76 0.92
C THR A 173 12.39 -5.48 1.67
N MET A 174 12.05 -4.23 1.98
CA MET A 174 10.75 -3.87 2.58
C MET A 174 9.57 -4.33 1.72
N ARG A 175 9.67 -4.16 0.40
CA ARG A 175 8.66 -4.65 -0.54
C ARG A 175 8.58 -6.19 -0.53
N VAL A 176 9.73 -6.85 -0.56
CA VAL A 176 9.82 -8.32 -0.56
C VAL A 176 9.30 -8.92 0.77
N ASN A 177 9.57 -8.26 1.90
CA ASN A 177 9.12 -8.69 3.22
C ASN A 177 7.59 -8.70 3.35
N PHE A 178 6.91 -7.69 2.78
CA PHE A 178 5.44 -7.70 2.71
C PHE A 178 4.89 -8.79 1.78
N GLN A 179 5.64 -9.18 0.74
CA GLN A 179 5.24 -10.24 -0.19
C GLN A 179 5.45 -11.65 0.38
N GLY A 180 6.46 -11.85 1.22
CA GLY A 180 6.85 -13.16 1.75
C GLY A 180 6.36 -13.47 3.17
N GLU A 181 6.46 -12.52 4.10
CA GLU A 181 6.20 -12.75 5.54
C GLU A 181 5.38 -11.59 6.14
N PHE A 182 4.21 -11.35 5.54
CA PHE A 182 3.32 -10.23 5.81
C PHE A 182 3.04 -9.98 7.31
N ALA A 183 2.73 -11.03 8.08
CA ALA A 183 2.37 -10.91 9.49
C ALA A 183 3.52 -10.38 10.37
N TYR A 184 4.75 -10.84 10.12
CA TYR A 184 5.92 -10.37 10.86
C TYR A 184 6.37 -8.99 10.40
N ALA A 185 6.31 -8.73 9.08
CA ALA A 185 6.59 -7.42 8.51
C ALA A 185 5.63 -6.35 9.06
N GLN A 186 4.33 -6.65 9.12
CA GLN A 186 3.32 -5.78 9.73
C GLN A 186 3.64 -5.50 11.21
N LYS A 187 3.95 -6.54 11.99
CA LYS A 187 4.28 -6.42 13.42
C LYS A 187 5.54 -5.58 13.68
N LEU A 188 6.54 -5.68 12.79
CA LEU A 188 7.79 -4.92 12.86
C LEU A 188 7.64 -3.48 12.37
N TYR A 189 6.85 -3.26 11.31
CA TYR A 189 6.70 -1.95 10.68
C TYR A 189 5.60 -1.09 11.31
N GLN A 190 4.80 -1.65 12.22
CA GLN A 190 3.73 -0.96 12.94
C GLN A 190 2.74 -0.22 12.02
N ILE A 191 2.57 -0.68 10.78
CA ILE A 191 1.62 -0.08 9.84
C ILE A 191 0.21 -0.51 10.28
N PRO A 192 -0.68 0.41 10.65
CA PRO A 192 -2.06 0.06 11.00
C PRO A 192 -2.76 -0.40 9.72
N LEU A 193 -3.15 -1.67 9.66
CA LEU A 193 -3.71 -2.25 8.45
C LEU A 193 -5.11 -1.73 8.13
N PHE A 194 -5.93 -1.41 9.12
CA PHE A 194 -7.29 -0.93 8.90
C PHE A 194 -7.71 -0.02 10.06
N HIS A 195 -8.05 1.23 9.73
CA HIS A 195 -8.44 2.35 10.61
C HIS A 195 -7.45 2.77 11.72
N GLY A 196 -6.42 3.54 11.34
CA GLY A 196 -5.68 4.45 12.26
C GLY A 196 -5.36 3.87 13.65
N ASP A 197 -5.40 4.72 14.67
CA ASP A 197 -5.42 4.27 16.06
C ASP A 197 -6.82 3.74 16.41
N ALA A 198 -6.96 2.42 16.53
CA ALA A 198 -8.24 1.76 16.79
C ALA A 198 -8.92 2.22 18.09
N GLU A 199 -8.14 2.60 19.12
CA GLU A 199 -8.69 3.15 20.37
C GLU A 199 -9.25 4.55 20.14
N MET A 200 -8.56 5.37 19.35
CA MET A 200 -9.02 6.71 18.98
C MET A 200 -10.28 6.67 18.10
N CYS A 201 -10.39 5.69 17.19
CA CYS A 201 -11.51 5.58 16.27
C CYS A 201 -12.76 4.94 16.88
N PHE A 202 -12.61 3.98 17.79
CA PHE A 202 -13.74 3.15 18.27
C PHE A 202 -13.91 3.15 19.80
N GLY A 203 -13.00 3.78 20.53
CA GLY A 203 -12.91 3.68 21.99
C GLY A 203 -12.26 2.35 22.43
N LYS A 204 -11.75 2.31 23.67
CA LYS A 204 -10.90 1.22 24.16
C LYS A 204 -11.49 -0.19 23.98
N THR A 205 -12.70 -0.43 24.47
CA THR A 205 -13.30 -1.78 24.47
C THR A 205 -13.59 -2.29 23.06
N VAL A 206 -14.16 -1.44 22.20
CA VAL A 206 -14.50 -1.81 20.81
C VAL A 206 -13.24 -1.87 19.94
N GLY A 207 -12.27 -0.99 20.18
CA GLY A 207 -10.97 -1.01 19.52
C GLY A 207 -10.15 -2.27 19.84
N GLU A 208 -10.10 -2.68 21.11
CA GLU A 208 -9.46 -3.94 21.52
C GLU A 208 -10.13 -5.16 20.86
N ASP A 209 -11.47 -5.19 20.83
CA ASP A 209 -12.21 -6.30 20.21
C ASP A 209 -12.01 -6.33 18.68
N TYR A 210 -12.01 -5.16 18.04
CA TYR A 210 -11.71 -4.99 16.62
C TYR A 210 -10.31 -5.50 16.26
N LEU A 211 -9.29 -5.10 17.02
CA LEU A 211 -7.91 -5.53 16.80
C LEU A 211 -7.77 -7.04 17.00
N LYS A 212 -8.43 -7.61 18.01
CA LYS A 212 -8.42 -9.06 18.26
C LYS A 212 -9.01 -9.83 17.08
N HIS A 213 -10.17 -9.42 16.57
CA HIS A 213 -10.80 -10.06 15.41
C HIS A 213 -9.96 -9.89 14.14
N THR A 214 -9.41 -8.70 13.93
CA THR A 214 -8.56 -8.40 12.76
C THR A 214 -7.29 -9.24 12.78
N ASN A 215 -6.59 -9.31 13.91
CA ASN A 215 -5.40 -10.15 14.06
C ASN A 215 -5.72 -11.63 13.86
N SER A 216 -6.83 -12.13 14.42
CA SER A 216 -7.26 -13.52 14.21
C SER A 216 -7.53 -13.82 12.72
N ASN A 217 -8.13 -12.88 11.99
CA ASN A 217 -8.34 -13.04 10.55
C ASN A 217 -7.02 -13.04 9.76
N ILE A 218 -6.08 -12.17 10.13
CA ILE A 218 -4.75 -12.11 9.51
C ILE A 218 -3.96 -13.41 9.76
N GLU A 219 -4.00 -13.94 10.98
CA GLU A 219 -3.35 -15.20 11.33
C GLU A 219 -3.94 -16.37 10.52
N ARG A 220 -5.28 -16.45 10.42
CA ARG A 220 -5.99 -17.44 9.61
C ARG A 220 -5.66 -17.35 8.12
N PHE A 221 -5.63 -16.13 7.58
CA PHE A 221 -5.26 -15.90 6.19
C PHE A 221 -3.80 -16.30 5.93
N SER A 222 -2.89 -15.90 6.82
CA SER A 222 -1.46 -16.18 6.69
C SER A 222 -1.16 -17.67 6.74
N SER A 223 -1.82 -18.42 7.64
CA SER A 223 -1.66 -19.88 7.70
C SER A 223 -2.19 -20.56 6.43
N LYS A 224 -3.30 -20.08 5.88
CA LYS A 224 -3.83 -20.58 4.59
C LYS A 224 -2.87 -20.33 3.44
N GLN A 225 -2.31 -19.13 3.37
CA GLN A 225 -1.38 -18.76 2.31
C GLN A 225 -0.10 -19.60 2.38
N LYS A 226 0.47 -19.80 3.58
CA LYS A 226 1.64 -20.66 3.78
C LYS A 226 1.38 -22.10 3.32
N LEU A 227 0.22 -22.66 3.66
CA LEU A 227 -0.20 -23.97 3.17
C LEU A 227 -0.25 -24.04 1.63
N LEU A 228 -0.84 -23.03 0.98
CA LEU A 228 -0.96 -22.99 -0.48
C LEU A 228 0.40 -22.86 -1.18
N TYR A 229 1.34 -22.08 -0.62
CA TYR A 229 2.69 -21.97 -1.17
C TYR A 229 3.47 -23.27 -1.01
N ALA A 230 3.45 -23.88 0.18
CA ALA A 230 4.12 -25.16 0.39
C ALA A 230 3.53 -26.27 -0.51
N TYR A 231 2.22 -26.24 -0.77
CA TYR A 231 1.60 -27.13 -1.75
C TYR A 231 2.08 -26.87 -3.18
N ALA A 232 2.17 -25.59 -3.59
CA ALA A 232 2.68 -25.22 -4.91
C ALA A 232 4.15 -25.67 -5.10
N ASP A 233 4.99 -25.56 -4.07
CA ASP A 233 6.38 -26.04 -4.11
C ASP A 233 6.43 -27.56 -4.34
N VAL A 234 5.60 -28.34 -3.67
CA VAL A 234 5.49 -29.79 -3.90
C VAL A 234 4.99 -30.09 -5.31
N CYS A 235 3.95 -29.40 -5.78
CA CYS A 235 3.41 -29.57 -7.12
C CYS A 235 4.41 -29.20 -8.23
N SER A 236 5.27 -28.21 -7.99
CA SER A 236 6.26 -27.77 -8.97
C SER A 236 7.24 -28.88 -9.34
N ASP A 237 7.60 -29.74 -8.39
CA ASP A 237 8.52 -30.86 -8.62
C ASP A 237 7.82 -32.09 -9.24
N ILE A 238 6.49 -32.14 -9.18
CA ILE A 238 5.65 -33.23 -9.71
C ILE A 238 5.08 -32.88 -11.09
N ASN A 239 5.19 -31.63 -11.55
CA ASN A 239 4.59 -31.21 -12.82
C ASN A 239 5.28 -31.88 -14.02
N PHE A 240 4.51 -32.56 -14.88
CA PHE A 240 4.99 -33.34 -16.02
C PHE A 240 4.91 -32.60 -17.37
N GLU A 241 4.77 -31.27 -17.35
CA GLU A 241 4.74 -30.48 -18.59
C GLU A 241 6.09 -30.48 -19.32
N GLU A 242 6.05 -30.69 -20.64
CA GLU A 242 7.23 -30.71 -21.51
C GLU A 242 8.02 -29.38 -21.43
N GLY A 243 9.32 -29.47 -21.17
CA GLY A 243 10.23 -28.33 -21.11
C GLY A 243 10.51 -27.78 -19.71
N ASN A 244 9.83 -28.29 -18.67
CA ASN A 244 10.12 -27.96 -17.27
C ASN A 244 11.01 -29.02 -16.61
N TYR A 245 11.80 -28.60 -15.61
CA TYR A 245 12.58 -29.52 -14.78
C TYR A 245 11.64 -30.45 -14.01
N ASN A 246 11.90 -31.76 -14.05
CA ASN A 246 11.10 -32.75 -13.35
C ASN A 246 12.02 -33.78 -12.70
N LEU A 247 12.09 -33.71 -11.38
CA LEU A 247 12.91 -34.58 -10.54
C LEU A 247 12.59 -36.07 -10.73
N PHE A 248 11.31 -36.42 -10.89
CA PHE A 248 10.89 -37.81 -11.04
C PHE A 248 11.23 -38.38 -12.42
N LEU A 249 11.21 -37.56 -13.47
CA LEU A 249 11.74 -37.94 -14.79
C LEU A 249 13.24 -38.17 -14.72
N ASP A 250 13.99 -37.30 -14.03
CA ASP A 250 15.44 -37.48 -13.88
C ASP A 250 15.77 -38.78 -13.14
N LEU A 251 15.03 -39.10 -12.06
CA LEU A 251 15.15 -40.38 -11.35
C LEU A 251 14.87 -41.59 -12.25
N MET A 252 13.89 -41.50 -13.15
CA MET A 252 13.53 -42.57 -14.08
C MET A 252 14.56 -42.77 -15.21
N LEU A 253 15.25 -41.70 -15.62
CA LEU A 253 16.22 -41.72 -16.72
C LEU A 253 17.62 -42.16 -16.30
N VAL A 254 17.87 -42.31 -15.00
CA VAL A 254 19.13 -42.83 -14.48
C VAL A 254 19.33 -44.28 -14.93
N ASP A 255 20.57 -44.63 -15.26
CA ASP A 255 21.03 -45.98 -15.56
C ASP A 255 22.42 -46.26 -14.95
N GLU A 256 22.94 -47.47 -15.14
CA GLU A 256 24.29 -47.86 -14.68
C GLU A 256 25.44 -47.01 -15.23
N LYS A 257 25.22 -46.28 -16.32
CA LYS A 257 26.24 -45.44 -16.97
C LYS A 257 26.18 -43.99 -16.53
N THR A 258 25.17 -43.62 -15.76
CA THR A 258 24.99 -42.26 -15.25
C THR A 258 26.16 -41.92 -14.34
N ASP A 259 26.79 -40.77 -14.59
CA ASP A 259 27.98 -40.36 -13.88
C ASP A 259 27.71 -40.03 -12.40
N SER A 260 28.78 -40.02 -11.62
CA SER A 260 28.73 -39.80 -10.18
C SER A 260 28.08 -38.48 -9.79
N ASP A 261 28.42 -37.41 -10.50
CA ASP A 261 28.05 -36.06 -10.13
C ASP A 261 26.56 -35.85 -10.41
N LYS A 262 26.09 -36.38 -11.55
CA LYS A 262 24.67 -36.40 -11.90
C LYS A 262 23.82 -37.23 -10.91
N LEU A 263 24.34 -38.36 -10.42
CA LEU A 263 23.65 -39.14 -9.37
C LEU A 263 23.53 -38.34 -8.06
N ASP A 264 24.59 -37.64 -7.66
CA ASP A 264 24.58 -36.82 -6.45
C ASP A 264 23.64 -35.62 -6.59
N ASP A 265 23.60 -34.97 -7.75
CA ASP A 265 22.68 -33.86 -8.07
C ASP A 265 21.20 -34.30 -8.01
N ILE A 266 20.87 -35.44 -8.62
CA ILE A 266 19.50 -35.99 -8.60
C ILE A 266 19.07 -36.32 -7.17
N LEU A 267 19.95 -36.94 -6.38
CA LEU A 267 19.65 -37.28 -4.99
C LEU A 267 19.56 -36.04 -4.10
N PHE A 268 20.32 -34.98 -4.39
CA PHE A 268 20.16 -33.68 -3.72
C PHE A 268 18.80 -33.04 -4.05
N GLY A 269 18.38 -33.10 -5.32
CA GLY A 269 17.03 -32.68 -5.72
C GLY A 269 15.94 -33.46 -4.98
N PHE A 270 16.14 -34.78 -4.80
CA PHE A 270 15.20 -35.62 -4.07
C PHE A 270 15.12 -35.30 -2.57
N GLU A 271 16.24 -35.03 -1.91
CA GLU A 271 16.25 -34.53 -0.52
C GLU A 271 15.54 -33.19 -0.40
N SER A 272 15.74 -32.28 -1.36
CA SER A 272 15.05 -31.00 -1.40
C SER A 272 13.54 -31.19 -1.52
N PHE A 273 13.08 -32.12 -2.36
CA PHE A 273 11.67 -32.48 -2.47
C PHE A 273 11.09 -33.04 -1.15
N ILE A 274 11.80 -33.96 -0.48
CA ILE A 274 11.38 -34.50 0.82
C ILE A 274 11.23 -33.38 1.86
N TYR A 275 12.15 -32.41 1.85
CA TYR A 275 12.06 -31.24 2.72
C TYR A 275 10.83 -30.37 2.39
N LYS A 276 10.55 -30.09 1.12
CA LYS A 276 9.34 -29.36 0.70
C LYS A 276 8.06 -30.08 1.15
N LEU A 277 8.00 -31.40 1.01
CA LEU A 277 6.89 -32.21 1.50
C LEU A 277 6.72 -32.10 3.02
N HIS A 278 7.82 -32.15 3.77
CA HIS A 278 7.80 -31.94 5.21
C HIS A 278 7.25 -30.56 5.59
N GLU A 279 7.68 -29.49 4.93
CA GLU A 279 7.16 -28.13 5.14
C GLU A 279 5.68 -27.99 4.78
N TYR A 280 5.22 -28.71 3.74
CA TYR A 280 3.81 -28.77 3.39
C TYR A 280 2.96 -29.41 4.50
N LEU A 281 3.39 -30.56 5.04
CA LEU A 281 2.69 -31.22 6.15
C LEU A 281 2.67 -30.35 7.42
N LEU A 282 3.80 -29.71 7.75
CA LEU A 282 3.84 -28.75 8.86
C LEU A 282 2.90 -27.57 8.66
N SER A 283 2.86 -27.01 7.46
CA SER A 283 1.98 -25.90 7.11
C SER A 283 0.51 -26.29 7.22
N ALA A 284 0.15 -27.50 6.81
CA ALA A 284 -1.21 -28.02 6.96
C ALA A 284 -1.61 -28.26 8.41
N LYS A 285 -0.69 -28.81 9.23
CA LYS A 285 -0.92 -28.94 10.66
C LYS A 285 -1.22 -27.57 11.30
N ASN A 286 -0.38 -26.57 11.00
CA ASN A 286 -0.52 -25.22 11.54
C ASN A 286 -1.82 -24.54 11.07
N GLU A 287 -2.20 -24.71 9.80
CA GLU A 287 -3.44 -24.16 9.25
C GLU A 287 -4.67 -24.78 9.90
N ALA A 288 -4.69 -26.11 10.06
CA ALA A 288 -5.77 -26.84 10.73
C ALA A 288 -5.95 -26.40 12.20
N ILE A 289 -4.84 -26.24 12.93
CA ILE A 289 -4.86 -25.72 14.32
C ILE A 289 -5.38 -24.28 14.36
N THR A 290 -4.88 -23.41 13.47
CA THR A 290 -5.25 -21.98 13.45
C THR A 290 -6.72 -21.76 13.10
N ASN A 291 -7.28 -22.63 12.24
CA ASN A 291 -8.65 -22.51 11.74
C ASN A 291 -9.63 -23.47 12.43
N ASN A 292 -9.20 -24.22 13.46
CA ASN A 292 -10.03 -25.13 14.25
C ASN A 292 -10.80 -26.18 13.43
N HIS A 293 -10.13 -26.84 12.47
CA HIS A 293 -10.69 -27.97 11.74
C HIS A 293 -9.71 -29.14 11.68
N SER A 294 -10.19 -30.31 11.26
CA SER A 294 -9.31 -31.46 10.99
C SER A 294 -8.50 -31.22 9.72
N CYS A 295 -7.25 -31.69 9.73
CA CYS A 295 -6.44 -31.73 8.52
C CYS A 295 -6.97 -32.80 7.57
N SER A 296 -7.25 -32.43 6.32
CA SER A 296 -7.63 -33.36 5.25
C SER A 296 -6.71 -33.14 4.05
N ILE A 297 -5.52 -33.76 4.08
CA ILE A 297 -4.66 -33.86 2.91
C ILE A 297 -4.79 -35.27 2.37
N ASP A 298 -4.91 -35.42 1.05
CA ASP A 298 -4.74 -36.70 0.40
C ASP A 298 -3.26 -36.93 0.06
N PHE A 299 -2.58 -37.71 0.91
CA PHE A 299 -1.13 -37.93 0.85
C PHE A 299 -0.73 -39.31 0.31
N ILE A 300 -1.65 -40.28 0.30
CA ILE A 300 -1.33 -41.67 -0.09
C ILE A 300 -0.70 -41.73 -1.49
N PRO A 301 -1.29 -41.11 -2.54
CA PRO A 301 -0.73 -41.20 -3.89
C PRO A 301 0.69 -40.63 -3.97
N LEU A 302 0.98 -39.62 -3.15
CA LEU A 302 2.28 -38.98 -3.11
C LEU A 302 3.34 -39.90 -2.51
N PHE A 303 3.05 -40.50 -1.33
CA PHE A 303 3.97 -41.44 -0.69
C PHE A 303 4.20 -42.69 -1.55
N GLU A 304 3.16 -43.21 -2.20
CA GLU A 304 3.31 -44.33 -3.15
C GLU A 304 4.25 -43.97 -4.29
N HIS A 305 4.10 -42.77 -4.87
CA HIS A 305 4.93 -42.31 -5.97
C HIS A 305 6.41 -42.14 -5.56
N ILE A 306 6.66 -41.56 -4.39
CA ILE A 306 8.01 -41.40 -3.83
C ILE A 306 8.70 -42.76 -3.68
N ILE A 307 8.03 -43.69 -3.00
CA ILE A 307 8.61 -45.02 -2.71
C ILE A 307 8.83 -45.83 -3.99
N LYS A 308 7.91 -45.74 -4.94
CA LYS A 308 8.09 -46.35 -6.27
C LYS A 308 9.32 -45.77 -6.97
N SER A 309 9.45 -44.45 -7.00
CA SER A 309 10.57 -43.77 -7.68
C SER A 309 11.93 -44.12 -7.06
N MET A 310 12.01 -44.26 -5.74
CA MET A 310 13.24 -44.71 -5.07
C MET A 310 13.60 -46.16 -5.43
N ARG A 311 12.62 -47.06 -5.48
CA ARG A 311 12.83 -48.46 -5.89
C ARG A 311 13.27 -48.55 -7.35
N ASP A 312 12.60 -47.80 -8.23
CA ASP A 312 12.94 -47.73 -9.65
C ASP A 312 14.38 -47.20 -9.83
N PHE A 313 14.75 -46.14 -9.11
CA PHE A 313 16.11 -45.61 -9.10
C PHE A 313 17.16 -46.67 -8.69
N ILE A 314 16.97 -47.35 -7.55
CA ILE A 314 17.87 -48.42 -7.07
C ILE A 314 18.04 -49.53 -8.11
N ASN A 315 16.92 -49.97 -8.70
CA ASN A 315 16.91 -51.03 -9.71
C ASN A 315 17.63 -50.60 -10.99
N ASN A 316 17.38 -49.39 -11.47
CA ASN A 316 17.93 -48.87 -12.72
C ASN A 316 19.46 -48.74 -12.67
N ILE A 317 20.02 -48.37 -11.52
CA ILE A 317 21.48 -48.32 -11.33
C ILE A 317 22.09 -49.63 -10.83
N LYS A 318 21.28 -50.68 -10.65
CA LYS A 318 21.66 -51.97 -10.05
C LYS A 318 22.42 -51.80 -8.74
N LEU A 319 21.85 -51.07 -7.80
CA LEU A 319 22.43 -50.89 -6.47
C LEU A 319 22.07 -52.08 -5.58
N ASP A 320 23.06 -52.64 -4.88
CA ASP A 320 22.83 -53.66 -3.84
C ASP A 320 22.36 -52.98 -2.55
N TYR A 321 21.14 -52.45 -2.58
CA TYR A 321 20.51 -51.78 -1.45
C TYR A 321 19.01 -52.05 -1.46
N CYS A 322 18.47 -52.54 -0.36
CA CYS A 322 17.05 -52.79 -0.16
C CYS A 322 16.56 -52.04 1.08
N PHE A 323 15.33 -51.57 1.04
CA PHE A 323 14.67 -50.95 2.18
C PHE A 323 13.22 -51.40 2.28
N GLU A 324 12.70 -51.43 3.51
CA GLU A 324 11.29 -51.63 3.79
C GLU A 324 10.66 -50.29 4.18
N TYR A 325 9.46 -50.03 3.67
CA TYR A 325 8.70 -48.83 3.99
C TYR A 325 7.20 -49.13 3.93
N SER A 326 6.49 -48.81 5.00
CA SER A 326 5.03 -48.91 5.06
C SER A 326 4.38 -47.62 4.57
N ILE A 327 3.56 -47.72 3.52
CA ILE A 327 2.76 -46.59 3.03
C ILE A 327 1.76 -46.19 4.12
N PRO A 328 1.64 -44.89 4.47
CA PRO A 328 0.65 -44.41 5.43
C PRO A 328 -0.79 -44.73 5.01
N GLU A 329 -1.67 -44.97 5.99
CA GLU A 329 -3.10 -45.20 5.77
C GLU A 329 -3.86 -43.85 5.70
N GLN A 330 -5.08 -43.84 5.16
CA GLN A 330 -5.86 -42.60 4.94
C GLN A 330 -6.11 -41.80 6.24
N ASN A 331 -6.15 -42.49 7.37
CA ASN A 331 -6.40 -41.95 8.71
C ASN A 331 -5.11 -41.70 9.52
N THR A 332 -3.93 -41.85 8.91
CA THR A 332 -2.65 -41.56 9.58
C THR A 332 -2.60 -40.10 10.03
N ASP A 333 -2.19 -39.88 11.28
CA ASP A 333 -2.08 -38.55 11.86
C ASP A 333 -0.92 -37.76 11.22
N ILE A 334 -1.07 -36.44 11.15
CA ILE A 334 -0.08 -35.58 10.47
C ILE A 334 1.30 -35.62 11.14
N ASP A 335 1.39 -35.80 12.46
CA ASP A 335 2.68 -35.95 13.14
C ASP A 335 3.36 -37.26 12.78
N GLU A 336 2.58 -38.30 12.48
CA GLU A 336 3.10 -39.55 11.96
C GLU A 336 3.57 -39.41 10.51
N LEU A 337 2.84 -38.67 9.66
CA LEU A 337 3.27 -38.35 8.30
C LEU A 337 4.59 -37.55 8.27
N ILE A 338 4.75 -36.60 9.19
CA ILE A 338 5.99 -35.83 9.35
C ILE A 338 7.16 -36.76 9.71
N LYS A 339 6.96 -37.72 10.62
CA LYS A 339 7.97 -38.73 10.95
C LYS A 339 8.29 -39.62 9.74
N LYS A 340 7.29 -39.96 8.95
CA LYS A 340 7.44 -40.75 7.72
C LYS A 340 8.33 -40.04 6.68
N CYS A 341 8.29 -38.71 6.58
CA CYS A 341 9.26 -37.95 5.77
C CYS A 341 10.71 -38.12 6.26
N LEU A 342 10.94 -38.15 7.58
CA LEU A 342 12.28 -38.40 8.13
C LEU A 342 12.78 -39.82 7.80
N GLU A 343 11.89 -40.81 7.83
CA GLU A 343 12.22 -42.19 7.40
C GLU A 343 12.68 -42.22 5.94
N ILE A 344 11.95 -41.54 5.03
CA ILE A 344 12.33 -41.43 3.61
C ILE A 344 13.70 -40.74 3.44
N ASN A 345 13.96 -39.68 4.21
CA ASN A 345 15.24 -39.00 4.18
C ASN A 345 16.40 -39.92 4.61
N ASN A 346 16.19 -40.73 5.65
CA ASN A 346 17.17 -41.72 6.10
C ASN A 346 17.43 -42.81 5.05
N ILE A 347 16.39 -43.25 4.33
CA ILE A 347 16.53 -44.19 3.22
C ILE A 347 17.36 -43.55 2.10
N THR A 348 17.09 -42.28 1.76
CA THR A 348 17.84 -41.53 0.74
C THR A 348 19.33 -41.43 1.10
N TYR A 349 19.64 -41.18 2.37
CA TYR A 349 21.01 -41.21 2.87
C TYR A 349 21.65 -42.60 2.76
N GLY A 350 20.91 -43.68 3.05
CA GLY A 350 21.36 -45.05 2.86
C GLY A 350 21.69 -45.38 1.39
N ILE A 351 20.88 -44.90 0.45
CA ILE A 351 21.13 -45.02 -0.99
C ILE A 351 22.44 -44.32 -1.37
N LYS A 352 22.66 -43.08 -0.90
CA LYS A 352 23.92 -42.34 -1.13
C LYS A 352 25.15 -43.10 -0.63
N GLN A 353 25.06 -43.71 0.56
CA GLN A 353 26.14 -44.53 1.10
C GLN A 353 26.42 -45.76 0.24
N ALA A 354 25.38 -46.48 -0.19
CA ALA A 354 25.53 -47.64 -1.04
C ALA A 354 26.15 -47.27 -2.40
N ILE A 355 25.78 -46.12 -2.99
CA ILE A 355 26.41 -45.62 -4.24
C ILE A 355 27.91 -45.36 -4.03
N ARG A 356 28.30 -44.76 -2.91
CA ARG A 356 29.71 -44.52 -2.58
C ARG A 356 30.48 -45.83 -2.39
N ASN A 357 29.87 -46.83 -1.77
CA ASN A 357 30.48 -48.13 -1.55
C ASN A 357 30.62 -48.94 -2.86
N LYS A 358 29.67 -48.84 -3.79
CA LYS A 358 29.75 -49.47 -5.12
C LYS A 358 30.89 -48.91 -5.98
N LYS A 359 31.38 -47.71 -5.67
CA LYS A 359 32.48 -47.03 -6.37
C LYS A 359 33.87 -47.38 -5.83
N GLN A 360 33.97 -48.04 -4.67
CA GLN A 360 35.21 -48.61 -4.12
C GLN A 360 35.40 -50.04 -4.63
#